data_AF-A0A1B6Z732-F1
#
_entry.id   AF-A0A1B6Z732-F1
#
_cell.length_a   1.000
_cell.length_b   1.000
_cell.length_c   1.000
_cell.angle_alpha   90.00
_cell.angle_beta   90.00
_cell.angle_gamma   90.00
#
_symmetry.space_group_name_H-M   'P 1'
#
loop_
_entity.id
_entity.type
_entity.pdbx_description
1 polymer ?
#
loop_
_entity_poly.entity_id
_entity_poly.type
_entity_poly.pdbx_seq_one_letter_code
_entity_poly.pdbx_strand_id
1 'polypeptide(L)'
;MTPSTDERLASIVRALSEVILPHLPDDASLAQEQAQLAIGQLQIIQMQLDNVLAFEREELEDAKAIGQALAAALSGGNASTATLSVLQGSIDGADGSDVRGQTKAIKEAIDKLVPAISKDGADGSKSAMTEIILKYEKVRTQKDRLWFMPFGFDNPETVGPVTL
;
A
#
# COMPACT_ATOMS: atom_id res chain seq x y z
N MET A 1 -17.77 -18.83 -23.63
CA MET A 1 -16.53 -18.21 -23.14
C MET A 1 -16.93 -17.20 -22.08
N THR A 2 -16.36 -17.28 -20.88
CA THR A 2 -16.62 -16.29 -19.83
C THR A 2 -15.72 -15.09 -20.12
N PRO A 3 -16.26 -13.86 -20.24
CA PRO A 3 -15.45 -12.69 -20.53
C PRO A 3 -14.45 -12.42 -19.40
N SER A 4 -13.26 -11.94 -19.75
CA SER A 4 -12.23 -11.58 -18.78
C SER A 4 -12.68 -10.37 -17.94
N THR A 5 -12.02 -10.15 -16.80
CA THR A 5 -12.29 -8.94 -15.98
C THR A 5 -12.02 -7.67 -16.78
N ASP A 6 -10.94 -7.66 -17.58
CA ASP A 6 -10.59 -6.54 -18.46
C ASP A 6 -11.70 -6.23 -19.48
N GLU A 7 -12.21 -7.24 -20.17
CA GLU A 7 -13.31 -7.11 -21.13
C GLU A 7 -14.59 -6.58 -20.46
N ARG A 8 -14.86 -7.02 -19.23
CA ARG A 8 -16.02 -6.55 -18.45
C ARG A 8 -15.86 -5.08 -18.04
N LEU A 9 -14.67 -4.66 -17.61
CA LEU A 9 -14.37 -3.25 -17.28
C LEU A 9 -14.48 -2.35 -18.52
N ALA A 10 -13.89 -2.77 -19.64
CA ALA A 10 -13.96 -2.05 -20.91
C ALA A 10 -15.42 -1.87 -21.38
N SER A 11 -16.25 -2.90 -21.20
CA SER A 11 -17.69 -2.83 -21.52
C SER A 11 -18.43 -1.80 -20.65
N ILE A 12 -18.13 -1.75 -19.34
CA ILE A 12 -18.74 -0.77 -18.42
C ILE A 12 -18.31 0.65 -18.78
N VAL A 13 -17.01 0.87 -19.06
CA VAL A 13 -16.49 2.17 -19.50
C VAL A 13 -17.21 2.62 -20.76
N ARG A 14 -17.36 1.74 -21.75
CA ARG A 14 -18.09 2.04 -23.00
C ARG A 14 -19.55 2.42 -22.74
N ALA A 15 -20.25 1.67 -21.89
CA ALA A 15 -21.63 1.98 -21.55
C ALA A 15 -21.76 3.37 -20.88
N LEU A 16 -20.83 3.71 -19.98
CA LEU A 16 -20.81 5.02 -19.34
C LEU A 16 -20.49 6.14 -20.33
N SER A 17 -19.49 5.97 -21.19
CA SER A 17 -19.00 7.01 -22.10
C SER A 17 -19.85 7.23 -23.35
N GLU A 18 -20.39 6.14 -23.93
CA GLU A 18 -21.08 6.19 -25.22
C GLU A 18 -22.61 6.19 -25.08
N VAL A 19 -23.13 5.66 -23.97
CA VAL A 19 -24.59 5.54 -23.76
C VAL A 19 -25.08 6.47 -22.67
N ILE A 20 -24.47 6.45 -21.48
CA ILE A 20 -25.04 7.18 -20.33
C ILE A 20 -24.67 8.67 -20.39
N LEU A 21 -23.37 8.99 -20.40
CA LEU A 21 -22.88 10.37 -20.31
C LEU A 21 -23.45 11.29 -21.40
N PRO A 22 -23.53 10.89 -22.69
CA PRO A 22 -24.06 11.75 -23.75
C PRO A 22 -25.56 12.04 -23.65
N HIS A 23 -26.30 11.26 -22.86
CA HIS A 23 -27.74 11.39 -22.69
C HIS A 23 -28.12 12.04 -21.36
N LEU A 24 -27.15 12.45 -20.53
CA LEU A 24 -27.42 13.29 -19.37
C LEU A 24 -27.75 14.71 -19.82
N PRO A 25 -28.75 15.37 -19.20
CA PRO A 25 -29.07 16.74 -19.55
C PRO A 25 -27.97 17.71 -19.09
N ASP A 26 -27.85 18.84 -19.78
CA ASP A 26 -26.79 19.84 -19.55
C ASP A 26 -26.83 20.46 -18.13
N ASP A 27 -28.01 20.48 -17.51
CA ASP A 27 -28.21 21.00 -16.15
C ASP A 27 -27.87 19.98 -15.05
N ALA A 28 -27.61 18.71 -15.40
CA ALA A 28 -27.17 17.67 -14.49
C ALA A 28 -25.63 17.63 -14.33
N SER A 29 -25.00 18.81 -14.16
CA SER A 29 -23.52 18.94 -14.10
C SER A 29 -22.87 17.99 -13.10
N LEU A 30 -23.44 17.87 -11.89
CA LEU A 30 -22.92 16.95 -10.88
C LEU A 30 -22.95 15.49 -11.35
N ALA A 31 -24.02 15.05 -12.02
CA ALA A 31 -24.12 13.68 -12.52
C ALA A 31 -23.10 13.41 -13.63
N GLN A 32 -22.85 14.39 -14.50
CA GLN A 32 -21.83 14.30 -15.54
C GLN A 32 -20.43 14.19 -14.93
N GLU A 33 -20.12 15.01 -13.93
CA GLU A 33 -18.85 14.95 -13.19
C GLU A 33 -18.67 13.58 -12.50
N GLN A 34 -19.70 13.06 -11.81
CA GLN A 34 -19.62 11.76 -11.16
C GLN A 34 -19.45 10.61 -12.17
N ALA A 35 -20.09 10.68 -13.34
CA ALA A 35 -19.90 9.69 -14.40
C ALA A 35 -18.46 9.72 -14.95
N GLN A 36 -17.89 10.91 -15.16
CA GLN A 36 -16.49 11.06 -15.58
C GLN A 36 -15.51 10.54 -14.52
N LEU A 37 -15.76 10.82 -13.23
CA LEU A 37 -14.97 10.26 -12.13
C LEU A 37 -15.02 8.74 -12.11
N ALA A 38 -16.22 8.15 -12.26
CA ALA A 38 -16.38 6.69 -12.32
C ALA A 38 -15.62 6.07 -13.50
N ILE A 39 -15.69 6.69 -14.69
CA ILE A 39 -14.91 6.26 -15.87
C ILE A 39 -13.41 6.28 -15.56
N GLY A 40 -12.90 7.38 -15.01
CA GLY A 40 -11.48 7.50 -14.65
C GLY A 40 -11.03 6.43 -13.66
N GLN A 41 -11.81 6.17 -12.61
CA GLN A 41 -11.50 5.11 -11.63
C GLN A 41 -11.46 3.71 -12.26
N LEU A 42 -12.43 3.40 -13.15
CA LEU A 42 -12.45 2.12 -13.85
C LEU A 42 -11.23 1.92 -14.76
N GLN A 43 -10.79 2.98 -15.44
CA GLN A 43 -9.59 2.94 -16.28
C GLN A 43 -8.31 2.75 -15.45
N ILE A 44 -8.22 3.36 -14.27
CA ILE A 44 -7.09 3.15 -13.34
C ILE A 44 -7.08 1.70 -12.84
N ILE A 45 -8.24 1.15 -12.43
CA ILE A 45 -8.35 -0.25 -12.02
C ILE A 45 -7.90 -1.18 -13.15
N GLN A 46 -8.32 -0.90 -14.37
CA GLN A 46 -7.93 -1.67 -15.56
C GLN A 46 -6.41 -1.67 -15.76
N MET A 47 -5.76 -0.50 -15.63
CA MET A 47 -4.31 -0.35 -15.76
C MET A 47 -3.53 -1.11 -14.69
N GLN A 48 -4.06 -1.20 -13.48
CA GLN A 48 -3.40 -1.83 -12.34
C GLN A 48 -3.68 -3.33 -12.24
N LEU A 49 -4.76 -3.83 -12.86
CA LEU A 49 -5.33 -5.16 -12.62
C LEU A 49 -4.30 -6.29 -12.64
N ASP A 50 -3.44 -6.33 -13.67
CA ASP A 50 -2.45 -7.39 -13.85
C ASP A 50 -1.30 -7.32 -12.83
N ASN A 51 -1.07 -6.14 -12.23
CA ASN A 51 0.04 -5.88 -11.34
C ASN A 51 -0.36 -5.86 -9.85
N VAL A 52 -1.66 -5.81 -9.52
CA VAL A 52 -2.15 -5.72 -8.12
C VAL A 52 -1.55 -6.81 -7.23
N LEU A 53 -1.55 -8.07 -7.70
CA LEU A 53 -1.04 -9.18 -6.89
C LEU A 53 0.49 -9.12 -6.69
N ALA A 54 1.22 -8.61 -7.68
CA ALA A 54 2.66 -8.43 -7.57
C ALA A 54 2.98 -7.31 -6.58
N PHE A 55 2.29 -6.17 -6.72
CA PHE A 55 2.40 -5.02 -5.82
C PHE A 55 2.09 -5.40 -4.36
N GLU A 56 1.00 -6.14 -4.12
CA GLU A 56 0.63 -6.57 -2.76
C GLU A 56 1.71 -7.50 -2.15
N ARG A 57 2.26 -8.43 -2.92
CA ARG A 57 3.34 -9.30 -2.45
C ARG A 57 4.58 -8.50 -2.10
N GLU A 58 4.90 -7.50 -2.92
CA GLU A 58 5.99 -6.59 -2.64
C GLU A 58 5.75 -5.78 -1.36
N GLU A 59 4.51 -5.33 -1.08
CA GLU A 59 4.18 -4.69 0.20
C GLU A 59 4.47 -5.59 1.39
N LEU A 60 4.15 -6.88 1.27
CA LEU A 60 4.42 -7.85 2.33
C LEU A 60 5.92 -8.04 2.55
N GLU A 61 6.70 -8.16 1.47
CA GLU A 61 8.15 -8.30 1.55
C GLU A 61 8.80 -7.03 2.12
N ASP A 62 8.34 -5.83 1.73
CA ASP A 62 8.77 -4.56 2.31
C ASP A 62 8.47 -4.52 3.82
N ALA A 63 7.27 -4.93 4.23
CA ALA A 63 6.85 -4.97 5.63
C ALA A 63 7.68 -5.98 6.45
N LYS A 64 7.97 -7.16 5.90
CA LYS A 64 8.87 -8.14 6.51
C LYS A 64 10.28 -7.58 6.67
N ALA A 65 10.79 -6.90 5.65
CA ALA A 65 12.15 -6.38 5.67
C ALA A 65 12.36 -5.31 6.74
N ILE A 66 11.42 -4.35 6.88
CA ILE A 66 11.48 -3.37 7.98
C ILE A 66 11.28 -4.04 9.34
N GLY A 67 10.34 -4.99 9.45
CA GLY A 67 10.08 -5.73 10.68
C GLY A 67 11.30 -6.51 11.17
N GLN A 68 12.01 -7.19 10.26
CA GLN A 68 13.25 -7.91 10.56
C GLN A 68 14.38 -6.97 10.99
N ALA A 69 14.53 -5.82 10.31
CA ALA A 69 15.53 -4.83 10.69
C ALA A 69 15.28 -4.28 12.11
N LEU A 70 14.02 -3.99 12.43
CA LEU A 70 13.62 -3.55 13.77
C LEU A 70 13.85 -4.64 14.82
N ALA A 71 13.43 -5.88 14.54
CA ALA A 71 13.60 -7.02 15.45
C ALA A 71 15.08 -7.31 15.76
N ALA A 72 15.97 -7.12 14.79
CA ALA A 72 17.40 -7.34 14.95
C ALA A 72 18.13 -6.20 15.68
N ALA A 73 17.68 -4.94 15.51
CA ALA A 73 18.39 -3.77 16.01
C ALA A 73 17.91 -3.30 17.39
N LEU A 74 16.70 -3.68 17.80
CA LEU A 74 16.04 -3.12 18.97
C LEU A 74 16.07 -4.09 20.14
N SER A 75 16.25 -3.52 21.33
CA SER A 75 16.16 -4.23 22.60
C SER A 75 15.63 -3.29 23.68
N GLY A 76 15.25 -3.85 24.83
CA GLY A 76 14.71 -3.09 25.96
C GLY A 76 14.20 -4.00 27.07
N GLY A 77 13.35 -3.43 27.93
CA GLY A 77 12.69 -4.11 29.03
C GLY A 77 11.52 -5.00 28.60
N ASN A 78 10.62 -5.25 29.55
CA ASN A 78 9.52 -6.20 29.38
C ASN A 78 8.55 -5.80 28.24
N ALA A 79 8.22 -4.52 28.10
CA ALA A 79 7.28 -4.06 27.06
C ALA A 79 7.90 -4.18 25.65
N SER A 80 9.14 -3.73 25.50
CA SER A 80 9.91 -3.86 24.25
C SER A 80 10.08 -5.33 23.86
N THR A 81 10.49 -6.19 24.80
CA THR A 81 10.70 -7.63 24.53
C THR A 81 9.40 -8.33 24.11
N ALA A 82 8.28 -8.04 24.80
CA ALA A 82 6.98 -8.63 24.46
C ALA A 82 6.51 -8.21 23.06
N THR A 83 6.65 -6.94 22.70
CA THR A 83 6.24 -6.43 21.38
C THR A 83 7.16 -6.91 20.25
N LEU A 84 8.47 -7.02 20.49
CA LEU A 84 9.43 -7.64 19.56
C LEU A 84 9.08 -9.11 19.29
N SER A 85 8.68 -9.87 20.33
CA SER A 85 8.23 -11.25 20.14
C SER A 85 6.97 -11.35 19.30
N VAL A 86 6.02 -10.41 19.44
CA VAL A 86 4.82 -10.36 18.60
C VAL A 86 5.20 -10.03 17.15
N LEU A 87 6.05 -9.04 16.94
CA LEU A 87 6.54 -8.67 15.60
C LEU A 87 7.24 -9.86 14.93
N GLN A 88 8.13 -10.55 15.64
CA GLN A 88 8.80 -11.74 15.11
C GLN A 88 7.79 -12.84 14.75
N GLY A 89 6.81 -13.10 15.61
CA GLY A 89 5.75 -14.07 15.31
C GLY A 89 4.91 -13.71 14.07
N SER A 90 4.62 -12.41 13.87
CA SER A 90 3.92 -11.94 12.66
C SER A 90 4.77 -12.11 11.39
N ILE A 91 6.09 -11.92 11.47
CA ILE A 91 7.01 -12.13 10.34
C ILE A 91 7.12 -13.62 10.02
N ASP A 92 7.32 -14.47 11.03
CA ASP A 92 7.50 -15.91 10.86
C ASP A 92 6.22 -16.58 10.34
N GLY A 93 5.04 -16.06 10.69
CA GLY A 93 3.75 -16.52 10.19
C GLY A 93 3.35 -15.98 8.82
N ALA A 94 4.13 -15.07 8.21
CA ALA A 94 3.81 -14.46 6.93
C ALA A 94 4.27 -15.33 5.74
N ASP A 95 3.44 -16.30 5.36
CA ASP A 95 3.69 -17.26 4.29
C ASP A 95 3.18 -16.84 2.89
N GLY A 96 2.53 -15.67 2.78
CA GLY A 96 1.96 -15.14 1.55
C GLY A 96 0.57 -15.69 1.18
N SER A 97 -0.07 -16.50 2.04
CA SER A 97 -1.43 -17.02 1.80
C SER A 97 -2.53 -15.96 1.94
N ASP A 98 -2.33 -14.98 2.82
CA ASP A 98 -3.16 -13.77 2.97
C ASP A 98 -2.25 -12.55 3.02
N VAL A 99 -1.80 -12.12 1.84
CA VAL A 99 -0.81 -11.05 1.70
C VAL A 99 -1.25 -9.76 2.40
N ARG A 100 -2.53 -9.38 2.26
CA ARG A 100 -3.08 -8.16 2.87
C ARG A 100 -3.17 -8.28 4.39
N GLY A 101 -3.72 -9.40 4.88
CA GLY A 101 -3.84 -9.65 6.33
C GLY A 101 -2.48 -9.72 7.02
N GLN A 102 -1.51 -10.38 6.39
CA GLN A 102 -0.15 -10.52 6.91
C GLN A 102 0.60 -9.18 6.92
N THR A 103 0.51 -8.40 5.84
CA THR A 103 1.10 -7.05 5.77
C THR A 103 0.53 -6.16 6.88
N LYS A 104 -0.79 -6.20 7.05
CA LYS A 104 -1.48 -5.46 8.12
C LYS A 104 -1.00 -5.90 9.51
N ALA A 105 -0.91 -7.21 9.76
CA ALA A 105 -0.47 -7.73 11.06
C ALA A 105 0.96 -7.26 11.42
N ILE A 106 1.87 -7.26 10.45
CA ILE A 106 3.24 -6.77 10.65
C ILE A 106 3.24 -5.26 10.94
N LYS A 107 2.52 -4.46 10.14
CA LYS A 107 2.43 -2.99 10.35
C LYS A 107 1.84 -2.66 11.73
N GLU A 108 0.77 -3.35 12.15
CA GLU A 108 0.19 -3.18 13.50
C GLU A 108 1.15 -3.60 14.64
N ALA A 109 2.00 -4.60 14.42
CA ALA A 109 3.02 -4.99 15.38
C ALA A 109 4.13 -3.92 15.50
N ILE A 110 4.54 -3.31 14.38
CA ILE A 110 5.47 -2.17 14.35
C ILE A 110 4.87 -0.96 15.07
N ASP A 111 3.60 -0.63 14.82
CA ASP A 111 2.91 0.47 15.50
C ASP A 111 2.89 0.30 17.03
N LYS A 112 2.75 -0.94 17.50
CA LYS A 112 2.80 -1.27 18.94
C LYS A 112 4.22 -1.26 19.51
N LEU A 113 5.24 -1.49 18.67
CA LEU A 113 6.64 -1.45 19.07
C LEU A 113 7.10 -0.02 19.41
N VAL A 114 6.62 0.99 18.67
CA VAL A 114 6.98 2.40 18.88
C VAL A 114 6.76 2.89 20.32
N PRO A 115 5.56 2.76 20.92
CA PRO A 115 5.34 3.15 22.31
C PRO A 115 6.07 2.24 23.31
N ALA A 116 6.32 0.97 22.97
CA ALA A 116 7.08 0.06 23.84
C ALA A 116 8.56 0.46 23.95
N ILE A 117 9.22 0.74 22.83
CA ILE A 117 10.59 1.26 22.80
C ILE A 117 10.69 2.61 23.51
N SER A 118 9.66 3.45 23.39
CA SER A 118 9.62 4.73 24.12
C SER A 118 9.48 4.56 25.63
N LYS A 119 8.88 3.45 26.08
CA LYS A 119 8.62 3.16 27.49
C LYS A 119 9.84 2.54 28.17
N ASP A 120 10.46 1.54 27.56
CA ASP A 120 11.55 0.78 28.17
C ASP A 120 12.62 0.28 27.18
N GLY A 121 12.76 0.93 26.03
CA GLY A 121 13.84 0.62 25.08
C GLY A 121 15.22 0.86 25.68
N ALA A 122 16.19 0.03 25.29
CA ALA A 122 17.60 0.22 25.64
C ALA A 122 18.16 1.53 25.07
N ASP A 123 19.29 1.97 25.62
CA ASP A 123 19.99 3.16 25.12
C ASP A 123 20.29 3.03 23.62
N GLY A 124 19.91 4.05 22.85
CA GLY A 124 20.07 4.07 21.40
C GLY A 124 18.92 3.40 20.60
N SER A 125 18.08 2.56 21.22
CA SER A 125 16.97 1.87 20.52
C SER A 125 16.01 2.85 19.84
N LYS A 126 15.70 3.99 20.48
CA LYS A 126 14.81 5.00 19.89
C LYS A 126 15.41 5.63 18.62
N SER A 127 16.71 5.94 18.64
CA SER A 127 17.40 6.52 17.47
C SER A 127 17.47 5.49 16.34
N ALA A 128 17.88 4.26 16.66
CA ALA A 128 17.95 3.16 15.70
C ALA A 128 16.59 2.88 15.04
N MET A 129 15.51 2.85 15.83
CA MET A 129 14.15 2.67 15.33
C MET A 129 13.78 3.77 14.32
N THR A 130 14.04 5.04 14.65
CA THR A 130 13.74 6.17 13.75
C THR A 130 14.56 6.08 12.45
N GLU A 131 15.84 5.77 12.53
CA GLU A 131 16.69 5.61 11.34
C GLU A 131 16.22 4.48 10.42
N ILE A 132 15.86 3.33 11.01
CA ILE A 132 15.34 2.19 10.26
C ILE A 132 14.02 2.55 9.59
N ILE A 133 13.06 3.11 10.32
CA ILE A 133 11.76 3.49 9.75
C ILE A 133 11.94 4.45 8.57
N LEU A 134 12.71 5.53 8.76
CA LEU A 134 12.92 6.52 7.70
C LEU A 134 13.63 5.94 6.47
N LYS A 135 14.57 5.02 6.66
CA LYS A 135 15.27 4.34 5.55
C LYS A 135 14.31 3.54 4.68
N TYR A 136 13.45 2.72 5.30
CA TYR A 136 12.53 1.83 4.57
C TYR A 136 11.34 2.61 3.98
N GLU A 137 10.74 3.51 4.75
CA GLU A 137 9.59 4.31 4.30
C GLU A 137 9.93 5.23 3.14
N LYS A 138 11.18 5.70 3.03
CA LYS A 138 11.63 6.49 1.87
C LYS A 138 11.48 5.70 0.57
N VAL A 139 11.87 4.43 0.56
CA VAL A 139 11.79 3.56 -0.63
C VAL A 139 10.32 3.20 -0.89
N ARG A 140 9.58 2.83 0.15
CA ARG A 140 8.15 2.48 0.05
C ARG A 140 7.32 3.63 -0.53
N THR A 141 7.53 4.84 -0.01
CA THR A 141 6.86 6.06 -0.49
C THR A 141 7.10 6.27 -1.98
N GLN A 142 8.30 5.99 -2.50
CA GLN A 142 8.57 6.15 -3.93
C GLN A 142 7.78 5.14 -4.79
N LYS A 143 7.70 3.88 -4.35
CA LYS A 143 6.88 2.86 -5.02
C LYS A 143 5.40 3.23 -5.02
N ASP A 144 4.89 3.71 -3.89
CA ASP A 144 3.50 4.15 -3.77
C ASP A 144 3.20 5.31 -4.72
N ARG A 145 4.09 6.32 -4.79
CA ARG A 145 3.94 7.44 -5.72
C ARG A 145 3.91 7.00 -7.18
N LEU A 146 4.71 6.00 -7.56
CA LEU A 146 4.65 5.40 -8.90
C LEU A 146 3.32 4.66 -9.13
N TRP A 147 2.91 3.84 -8.17
CA TRP A 147 1.67 3.06 -8.26
C TRP A 147 0.42 3.95 -8.39
N PHE A 148 0.38 5.06 -7.65
CA PHE A 148 -0.72 6.02 -7.64
C PHE A 148 -0.56 7.16 -8.67
N MET A 149 0.48 7.13 -9.52
CA MET A 149 0.68 8.13 -10.58
C MET A 149 -0.56 8.35 -11.49
N PRO A 150 -1.34 7.31 -11.86
CA PRO A 150 -2.54 7.49 -12.70
C PRO A 150 -3.61 8.40 -12.10
N PHE A 151 -3.58 8.68 -10.79
CA PHE A 151 -4.51 9.60 -10.13
C PHE A 151 -4.16 11.08 -10.36
N GLY A 152 -2.98 11.39 -10.91
CA GLY A 152 -2.58 12.76 -11.25
C GLY A 152 -2.14 13.63 -10.06
N PHE A 153 -1.94 13.04 -8.88
CA PHE A 153 -1.42 13.76 -7.70
C PHE A 153 0.11 13.93 -7.72
N ASP A 154 0.82 13.19 -8.56
CA ASP A 154 2.28 13.19 -8.65
C ASP A 154 2.78 13.45 -10.08
N ASN A 155 3.99 14.00 -10.20
CA ASN A 155 4.65 14.23 -11.48
C ASN A 155 5.77 13.19 -11.70
N PRO A 156 5.77 12.42 -12.82
CA PRO A 156 6.81 11.43 -13.14
C PRO A 156 8.24 11.98 -13.08
N GLU A 157 8.46 13.26 -13.40
CA GLU A 157 9.78 13.90 -13.31
C GLU A 157 10.33 14.02 -11.88
N THR A 158 9.43 13.93 -10.87
CA THR A 158 9.78 14.11 -9.45
C THR A 158 9.82 12.81 -8.65
N VAL A 159 9.40 11.68 -9.23
CA VAL A 159 9.29 10.41 -8.49
C VAL A 159 10.61 9.63 -8.47
N GLY A 160 11.55 9.91 -9.38
CA GLY A 160 12.84 9.23 -9.45
C GLY A 160 12.71 7.75 -9.87
N PRO A 161 13.81 7.09 -10.27
CA PRO A 161 13.74 5.71 -10.74
C PRO A 161 13.61 4.75 -9.55
N VAL A 162 12.50 4.02 -9.49
CA VAL A 162 12.31 2.85 -8.63
C VAL A 162 11.62 1.75 -9.43
N THR A 163 12.11 0.52 -9.32
CA THR A 163 11.43 -0.66 -9.88
C THR A 163 10.26 -1.02 -8.98
N LEU A 164 9.07 -1.12 -9.58
CA LEU A 164 7.94 -1.89 -9.04
C LEU A 164 8.20 -3.40 -9.22
#